data_AF-A0A960HU79-F1
#
_entry.id   AF-A0A960HU79-F1
#
_cell.length_a   1.000
_cell.length_b   1.000
_cell.length_c   1.000
_cell.angle_alpha   90.00
_cell.angle_beta   90.00
_cell.angle_gamma   90.00
#
_symmetry.space_group_name_H-M   'P 1'
#
loop_
_entity.id
_entity.type
_entity.pdbx_description
1 polymer ?
#
loop_
_entity_poly.entity_id
_entity_poly.type
_entity_poly.pdbx_seq_one_letter_code
_entity_poly.pdbx_strand_id
1 'polypeptide(L)'
;MIKVPDGTDPVAAMALACAGPTLVHALERRPVKLGETVIVQGSGPVGLAAAAMARLSGAARVIIVGGPKHRLDLAARCGIGDIHIDITAGAPDAAMAEASAGPEHEPMPRWVPRAIGLALVGFLLLGVLNWLFFRVKDLLVMLLVSLFLSFALEPAVNWLSSRGIRRGAATGLVFVGLLASVVVFLGALGTLVVQEVSDFVDEAPAYVEDLEIQINDTFGTDLNSDDLVASLTEADGPVSDFATRYAGNAVSIGLRAVGVLFQMLTIGLFTFYLVADGPRFRRVICSFLPPERQLTVLRNWELAIQKTGGYIYSRALLAGLSAVATFAFLEIIGVPYALALAIWVGLVSQFVPVVGTYLAGAFPVIIAVLDDPVDGLWVLGFIVVYQQIENY
;
A
#
# COMPACT_ATOMS: atom_id res chain seq x y z
N MET A 1 -15.76 -55.36 2.50
CA MET A 1 -16.84 -55.07 1.53
C MET A 1 -16.70 -53.63 1.09
N ILE A 2 -16.82 -53.34 -0.21
CA ILE A 2 -16.70 -51.99 -0.79
C ILE A 2 -18.07 -51.60 -1.35
N LYS A 3 -18.56 -50.39 -1.05
CA LYS A 3 -19.82 -49.89 -1.61
C LYS A 3 -19.63 -49.53 -3.08
N VAL A 4 -20.42 -50.13 -3.98
CA VAL A 4 -20.43 -49.78 -5.41
C VAL A 4 -21.23 -48.47 -5.60
N PRO A 5 -20.79 -47.53 -6.45
CA PRO A 5 -21.50 -46.28 -6.69
C PRO A 5 -22.93 -46.49 -7.22
N ASP A 6 -23.86 -45.66 -6.75
CA ASP A 6 -25.28 -45.72 -7.13
C ASP A 6 -25.44 -45.50 -8.65
N GLY A 7 -26.20 -46.37 -9.32
CA GLY A 7 -26.40 -46.34 -10.78
C GLY A 7 -25.42 -47.18 -11.62
N THR A 8 -24.45 -47.84 -10.99
CA THR A 8 -23.55 -48.79 -11.68
C THR A 8 -24.29 -50.09 -11.99
N ASP A 9 -24.25 -50.55 -13.25
CA ASP A 9 -24.78 -51.87 -13.64
C ASP A 9 -24.09 -52.99 -12.81
N PRO A 10 -24.86 -53.83 -12.09
CA PRO A 10 -24.30 -54.92 -11.30
C PRO A 10 -23.42 -55.87 -12.11
N VAL A 11 -23.74 -56.13 -13.38
CA VAL A 11 -22.95 -57.03 -14.23
C VAL A 11 -21.60 -56.40 -14.59
N ALA A 12 -21.58 -55.11 -14.94
CA ALA A 12 -20.34 -54.36 -15.16
C ALA A 12 -19.46 -54.28 -13.90
N ALA A 13 -20.06 -54.06 -12.73
CA ALA A 13 -19.34 -54.04 -11.45
C ALA A 13 -18.72 -55.41 -11.14
N MET A 14 -19.44 -56.51 -11.39
CA MET A 14 -18.92 -57.87 -11.22
C MET A 14 -17.79 -58.18 -12.20
N ALA A 15 -17.88 -57.71 -13.46
CA ALA A 15 -16.87 -57.96 -14.48
C ALA A 15 -15.47 -57.42 -14.12
N LEU A 16 -15.41 -56.35 -13.33
CA LEU A 16 -14.17 -55.74 -12.84
C LEU A 16 -13.81 -56.11 -11.39
N ALA A 17 -14.62 -56.90 -10.70
CA ALA A 17 -14.42 -57.19 -9.27
C ALA A 17 -13.05 -57.85 -8.97
N CYS A 18 -12.55 -58.69 -9.87
CA CYS A 18 -11.23 -59.32 -9.76
C CYS A 18 -10.17 -58.59 -10.60
N ALA A 19 -10.48 -58.25 -11.86
CA ALA A 19 -9.52 -57.64 -12.78
C ALA A 19 -9.17 -56.20 -12.36
N GLY A 20 -10.12 -55.42 -11.86
CA GLY A 20 -9.92 -54.03 -11.48
C GLY A 20 -8.85 -53.84 -10.41
N PRO A 21 -8.97 -54.44 -9.21
CA PRO A 21 -7.95 -54.33 -8.17
C PRO A 21 -6.58 -54.85 -8.62
N THR A 22 -6.55 -55.92 -9.42
CA THR A 22 -5.32 -56.47 -9.99
C THR A 22 -4.59 -55.43 -10.86
N LEU A 23 -5.33 -54.64 -11.63
CA LEU A 23 -4.77 -53.63 -12.53
C LEU A 23 -4.40 -52.35 -11.82
N VAL A 24 -5.20 -51.92 -10.85
CA VAL A 24 -4.83 -50.80 -9.98
C VAL A 24 -3.50 -51.10 -9.29
N HIS A 25 -3.36 -52.29 -8.71
CA HIS A 25 -2.10 -52.72 -8.09
C HIS A 25 -0.93 -52.81 -9.09
N ALA A 26 -1.20 -53.22 -10.33
CA ALA A 26 -0.18 -53.22 -11.38
C ALA A 26 0.28 -51.79 -11.75
N LEU A 27 -0.65 -50.83 -11.81
CA LEU A 27 -0.35 -49.43 -12.09
C LEU A 27 0.31 -48.71 -10.91
N GLU A 28 0.01 -49.09 -9.67
CA GLU A 28 0.76 -48.58 -8.51
C GLU A 28 2.23 -48.99 -8.54
N ARG A 29 2.52 -50.19 -9.04
CA ARG A 29 3.90 -50.68 -9.21
C ARG A 29 4.62 -50.06 -10.40
N ARG A 30 3.89 -49.82 -11.49
CA ARG A 30 4.41 -49.13 -12.68
C ARG A 30 3.33 -48.22 -13.27
N PRO A 31 3.29 -46.94 -12.87
CA PRO A 31 2.32 -46.01 -13.42
C PRO A 31 2.63 -45.78 -14.90
N VAL A 32 1.58 -45.78 -15.72
CA VAL A 32 1.69 -45.35 -17.11
C VAL A 32 1.95 -43.85 -17.11
N LYS A 33 3.04 -43.42 -17.75
CA LYS A 33 3.32 -41.99 -17.92
C LYS A 33 2.58 -41.45 -19.12
N LEU A 34 2.22 -40.16 -19.04
CA LEU A 34 1.62 -39.44 -20.16
C LEU A 34 2.54 -39.55 -21.38
N GLY A 35 2.01 -40.05 -22.48
CA GLY A 35 2.77 -40.20 -23.73
C GLY A 35 3.45 -41.56 -23.95
N GLU A 36 3.34 -42.52 -23.02
CA GLU A 36 3.96 -43.84 -23.20
C GLU A 36 3.21 -44.73 -24.19
N THR A 37 3.96 -45.59 -24.89
CA THR A 37 3.41 -46.75 -25.61
C THR A 37 3.35 -47.95 -24.65
N VAL A 38 2.18 -48.54 -24.48
CA VAL A 38 1.93 -49.67 -23.60
C VAL A 38 1.57 -50.91 -24.41
N ILE A 39 2.26 -52.02 -24.18
CA ILE A 39 1.95 -53.32 -24.78
C ILE A 39 1.25 -54.17 -23.71
N VAL A 40 0.08 -54.70 -24.05
CA VAL A 40 -0.72 -55.57 -23.21
C VAL A 40 -0.71 -56.97 -23.80
N GLN A 41 -0.09 -57.89 -23.07
CA GLN A 41 -0.01 -59.28 -23.46
C GLN A 41 -1.22 -60.06 -22.91
N GLY A 42 -2.13 -60.43 -23.80
CA GLY A 42 -3.35 -61.19 -23.54
C GLY A 42 -4.62 -60.40 -23.89
N SER A 43 -5.55 -61.06 -24.58
CA SER A 43 -6.87 -60.50 -24.97
C SER A 43 -8.05 -61.08 -24.15
N GLY A 44 -7.76 -61.65 -22.99
CA GLY A 44 -8.78 -62.06 -22.01
C GLY A 44 -9.32 -60.89 -21.18
N PRO A 45 -10.25 -61.14 -20.24
CA PRO A 45 -10.89 -60.07 -19.45
C PRO A 45 -9.91 -59.15 -18.72
N VAL A 46 -8.85 -59.72 -18.12
CA VAL A 46 -7.81 -58.94 -17.41
C VAL A 46 -6.98 -58.09 -18.37
N GLY A 47 -6.61 -58.65 -19.53
CA GLY A 47 -5.84 -57.92 -20.54
C GLY A 47 -6.63 -56.77 -21.16
N LEU A 48 -7.90 -56.99 -21.50
CA LEU A 48 -8.74 -55.91 -22.02
C LEU A 48 -8.96 -54.78 -21.01
N ALA A 49 -9.18 -55.13 -19.73
CA ALA A 49 -9.24 -54.14 -18.67
C ALA A 49 -7.89 -53.41 -18.49
N ALA A 50 -6.75 -54.10 -18.65
CA ALA A 50 -5.41 -53.49 -18.60
C ALA A 50 -5.22 -52.46 -19.72
N ALA A 51 -5.62 -52.82 -20.93
CA ALA A 51 -5.53 -51.94 -22.10
C ALA A 51 -6.42 -50.70 -21.94
N ALA A 52 -7.65 -50.88 -21.46
CA ALA A 52 -8.56 -49.76 -21.16
C ALA A 52 -7.98 -48.84 -20.08
N MET A 53 -7.47 -49.41 -18.99
CA MET A 53 -6.90 -48.63 -17.89
C MET A 53 -5.60 -47.92 -18.30
N ALA A 54 -4.75 -48.53 -19.13
CA ALA A 54 -3.56 -47.90 -19.66
C ALA A 54 -3.90 -46.67 -20.52
N ARG A 55 -4.95 -46.77 -21.35
CA ARG A 55 -5.47 -45.64 -22.15
C ARG A 55 -5.98 -44.51 -21.25
N LEU A 56 -6.78 -44.85 -20.24
CA LEU A 56 -7.29 -43.87 -19.26
C LEU A 56 -6.18 -43.23 -18.43
N SER A 57 -5.06 -43.92 -18.23
CA SER A 57 -3.89 -43.41 -17.51
C SER A 57 -2.99 -42.50 -18.37
N GLY A 58 -3.37 -42.20 -19.61
CA GLY A 58 -2.65 -41.25 -20.48
C GLY A 58 -1.59 -41.89 -21.38
N ALA A 59 -1.64 -43.21 -21.61
CA ALA A 59 -0.84 -43.82 -22.67
C ALA A 59 -1.15 -43.16 -24.01
N ALA A 60 -0.11 -42.76 -24.76
CA ALA A 60 -0.29 -42.28 -26.13
C ALA A 60 -0.70 -43.41 -27.08
N ARG A 61 -0.32 -44.66 -26.78
CA ARG A 61 -0.61 -45.83 -27.60
C ARG A 61 -0.76 -47.08 -26.76
N VAL A 62 -1.75 -47.91 -27.06
CA VAL A 62 -1.97 -49.20 -26.41
C VAL A 62 -2.05 -50.33 -27.45
N ILE A 63 -1.13 -51.28 -27.40
CA ILE A 63 -1.04 -52.42 -28.32
C ILE A 63 -1.49 -53.68 -27.58
N ILE A 64 -2.45 -54.43 -28.11
CA ILE A 64 -2.96 -55.66 -27.51
C ILE A 64 -2.44 -56.85 -28.32
N VAL A 65 -1.72 -57.75 -27.66
CA VAL A 65 -1.15 -58.96 -28.27
C VAL A 65 -1.85 -60.18 -27.68
N GLY A 66 -2.61 -60.93 -28.48
CA GLY A 66 -3.35 -62.07 -27.94
C GLY A 66 -4.14 -62.86 -28.96
N GLY A 67 -5.07 -63.70 -28.49
CA GLY A 67 -5.97 -64.50 -29.33
C GLY A 67 -7.08 -65.11 -28.47
N PRO A 68 -8.14 -65.67 -29.08
CA PRO A 68 -8.36 -65.80 -30.53
C PRO A 68 -8.88 -64.51 -31.17
N LYS A 69 -8.84 -64.41 -32.50
CA LYS A 69 -9.27 -63.25 -33.30
C LYS A 69 -10.57 -62.57 -32.82
N HIS A 70 -11.60 -63.35 -32.50
CA HIS A 70 -12.90 -62.82 -32.09
C HIS A 70 -12.84 -61.92 -30.85
N ARG A 71 -11.88 -62.11 -29.94
CA ARG A 71 -11.69 -61.25 -28.76
C ARG A 71 -11.01 -59.93 -29.10
N LEU A 72 -10.07 -59.97 -30.03
CA LEU A 72 -9.39 -58.78 -30.54
C LEU A 72 -10.36 -57.92 -31.37
N ASP A 73 -11.19 -58.55 -32.21
CA ASP A 73 -12.23 -57.85 -32.97
C ASP A 73 -13.30 -57.23 -32.04
N LEU A 74 -13.60 -57.89 -30.93
CA LEU A 74 -14.47 -57.31 -29.89
C LEU A 74 -13.79 -56.10 -29.22
N ALA A 75 -12.51 -56.20 -28.85
CA ALA A 75 -11.76 -55.11 -28.25
C ALA A 75 -11.70 -53.88 -29.17
N ALA A 76 -11.42 -54.09 -30.45
CA ALA A 76 -11.40 -53.03 -31.46
C ALA A 76 -12.78 -52.33 -31.60
N ARG A 77 -13.87 -53.10 -31.64
CA ARG A 77 -15.24 -52.54 -31.68
C ARG A 77 -15.59 -51.73 -30.44
N CYS A 78 -15.06 -52.11 -29.28
CA CYS A 78 -15.23 -51.38 -28.03
C CYS A 78 -14.27 -50.19 -27.87
N GLY A 79 -13.38 -49.92 -28.85
CA GLY A 79 -12.39 -48.84 -28.78
C GLY A 79 -11.26 -49.10 -27.78
N ILE A 80 -11.03 -50.36 -27.40
CA ILE A 80 -10.02 -50.77 -26.42
C ILE A 80 -8.75 -51.18 -27.17
N GLY A 81 -7.66 -50.43 -26.99
CA GLY A 81 -6.42 -50.59 -27.73
C GLY A 81 -6.45 -49.91 -29.10
N ASP A 82 -5.27 -49.52 -29.59
CA ASP A 82 -5.08 -48.88 -30.89
C ASP A 82 -4.63 -49.88 -31.97
N ILE A 83 -3.90 -50.93 -31.56
CA ILE A 83 -3.37 -51.97 -32.44
C ILE A 83 -3.64 -53.34 -31.82
N HIS A 84 -4.10 -54.30 -32.62
CA HIS A 84 -4.47 -55.64 -32.17
C HIS A 84 -3.69 -56.71 -32.96
N ILE A 85 -2.81 -57.44 -32.28
CA ILE A 85 -1.96 -58.48 -32.88
C ILE A 85 -2.53 -59.85 -32.49
N ASP A 86 -2.92 -60.64 -33.50
CA ASP A 86 -3.39 -62.02 -33.33
C ASP A 86 -2.22 -63.02 -33.37
N ILE A 87 -1.94 -63.66 -32.23
CA ILE A 87 -0.87 -64.67 -32.11
C ILE A 87 -1.29 -66.05 -32.64
N THR A 88 -2.58 -66.25 -32.93
CA THR A 88 -3.14 -67.53 -33.43
C THR A 88 -3.26 -67.58 -34.95
N ALA A 89 -3.16 -66.42 -35.62
CA ALA A 89 -2.95 -66.37 -37.06
C ALA A 89 -1.48 -66.78 -37.33
N GLY A 90 -1.25 -67.79 -38.17
CA GLY A 90 0.08 -68.38 -38.42
C GLY A 90 1.13 -67.47 -39.09
N ALA A 91 1.08 -66.15 -38.87
CA ALA A 91 2.03 -65.14 -39.34
C ALA A 91 2.20 -63.98 -38.32
N PRO A 92 2.66 -64.25 -37.08
CA PRO A 92 2.86 -63.23 -36.06
C PRO A 92 3.88 -62.15 -36.47
N ASP A 93 4.88 -62.50 -37.26
CA ASP A 93 5.94 -61.57 -37.70
C ASP A 93 5.42 -60.43 -38.59
N ALA A 94 4.42 -60.71 -39.43
CA ALA A 94 3.79 -59.69 -40.29
C ALA A 94 2.95 -58.69 -39.47
N ALA A 95 2.20 -59.20 -38.49
CA ALA A 95 1.40 -58.37 -37.60
C ALA A 95 2.27 -57.54 -36.63
N MET A 96 3.41 -58.09 -36.19
CA MET A 96 4.41 -57.34 -35.42
C MET A 96 5.07 -56.24 -36.25
N ALA A 97 5.37 -56.48 -37.52
CA ALA A 97 5.92 -55.48 -38.43
C ALA A 97 4.95 -54.30 -38.66
N GLU A 98 3.66 -54.58 -38.86
CA GLU A 98 2.61 -53.58 -39.05
C GLU A 98 2.36 -52.76 -37.76
N ALA A 99 2.39 -53.41 -36.59
CA ALA A 99 2.27 -52.72 -35.30
C ALA A 99 3.49 -51.84 -34.96
N SER A 100 4.67 -52.27 -35.39
CA SER A 100 5.91 -51.49 -35.28
C SER A 100 5.89 -50.25 -36.19
N ALA A 101 5.07 -50.28 -37.24
CA ALA A 101 4.87 -49.19 -38.19
C ALA A 101 3.72 -48.23 -37.82
N GLY A 102 3.19 -48.29 -36.58
CA GLY A 102 2.11 -47.41 -36.12
C GLY A 102 2.42 -45.92 -36.30
N PRO A 103 1.40 -45.03 -36.38
CA PRO A 103 1.57 -43.65 -36.85
C PRO A 103 2.72 -42.94 -36.13
N GLU A 104 3.59 -42.25 -36.86
CA GLU A 104 4.72 -41.56 -36.25
C GLU A 104 4.21 -40.65 -35.11
N HIS A 105 4.92 -40.62 -33.97
CA HIS A 105 4.63 -39.58 -32.97
C HIS A 105 4.79 -38.25 -33.69
N GLU A 106 3.71 -37.54 -33.98
CA GLU A 106 3.84 -36.19 -34.50
C GLU A 106 4.59 -35.39 -33.43
N PRO A 107 5.84 -34.96 -33.69
CA PRO A 107 6.61 -34.23 -32.70
C PRO A 107 5.82 -32.97 -32.34
N MET A 108 5.89 -32.56 -31.07
CA MET A 108 5.23 -31.33 -30.62
C MET A 108 5.49 -30.22 -31.65
N PRO A 109 4.44 -29.53 -32.14
CA PRO A 109 4.60 -28.51 -33.15
C PRO A 109 5.68 -27.52 -32.74
N ARG A 110 6.60 -27.18 -33.65
CA ARG A 110 7.81 -26.39 -33.35
C ARG A 110 7.52 -25.00 -32.75
N TRP A 111 6.27 -24.54 -32.78
CA TRP A 111 5.81 -23.28 -32.19
C TRP A 111 5.53 -23.39 -30.68
N VAL A 112 5.16 -24.57 -30.15
CA VAL A 112 4.81 -24.77 -28.73
C VAL A 112 5.98 -24.49 -27.78
N PRO A 113 7.18 -25.09 -27.94
CA PRO A 113 8.30 -24.79 -27.05
C PRO A 113 8.77 -23.34 -27.17
N ARG A 114 8.62 -22.72 -28.36
CA ARG A 114 8.90 -21.28 -28.55
C ARG A 114 7.90 -20.42 -27.79
N ALA A 115 6.60 -20.74 -27.85
CA ALA A 115 5.55 -20.03 -27.13
C ALA A 115 5.73 -20.15 -25.62
N ILE A 116 6.06 -21.35 -25.11
CA ILE A 116 6.38 -21.58 -23.69
C ILE A 116 7.60 -20.77 -23.27
N GLY A 117 8.67 -20.76 -24.08
CA GLY A 117 9.86 -19.95 -23.82
C GLY A 117 9.54 -18.45 -23.77
N LEU A 118 8.76 -17.95 -24.72
CA LEU A 118 8.35 -16.54 -24.79
C LEU A 118 7.46 -16.15 -23.60
N ALA A 119 6.54 -17.02 -23.19
CA ALA A 119 5.70 -16.82 -22.01
C ALA A 119 6.53 -16.79 -20.72
N LEU A 120 7.50 -17.70 -20.56
CA LEU A 120 8.40 -17.72 -19.41
C LEU A 120 9.28 -16.48 -19.34
N VAL A 121 9.88 -16.07 -20.47
CA VAL A 121 10.67 -14.83 -20.55
C VAL A 121 9.81 -13.62 -20.24
N GLY A 122 8.59 -13.54 -20.79
CA GLY A 122 7.64 -12.48 -20.50
C GLY A 122 7.27 -12.40 -19.02
N PHE A 123 6.98 -13.54 -18.38
CA PHE A 123 6.70 -13.63 -16.95
C PHE A 123 7.89 -13.17 -16.10
N LEU A 124 9.10 -13.61 -16.45
CA LEU A 124 10.32 -13.24 -15.73
C LEU A 124 10.63 -11.75 -15.89
N LEU A 125 10.45 -11.21 -17.10
CA LEU A 125 10.62 -9.79 -17.40
C LEU A 125 9.60 -8.93 -16.62
N LEU A 126 8.33 -9.32 -16.59
CA LEU A 126 7.31 -8.67 -15.75
C LEU A 126 7.68 -8.71 -14.26
N GLY A 127 8.17 -9.85 -13.77
CA GLY A 127 8.65 -9.99 -12.40
C GLY A 127 9.79 -9.04 -12.06
N VAL A 128 10.79 -8.93 -12.95
CA VAL A 128 11.93 -8.00 -12.80
C VAL A 128 11.48 -6.55 -12.86
N LEU A 129 10.61 -6.18 -13.81
CA LEU A 129 10.06 -4.82 -13.92
C LEU A 129 9.28 -4.45 -12.66
N ASN A 130 8.45 -5.36 -12.13
CA ASN A 130 7.68 -5.14 -10.91
C ASN A 130 8.60 -4.97 -9.70
N TRP A 131 9.61 -5.84 -9.54
CA TRP A 131 10.60 -5.74 -8.47
C TRP A 131 11.37 -4.41 -8.54
N LEU A 132 11.83 -4.02 -9.74
CA LEU A 132 12.52 -2.76 -9.96
C LEU A 132 11.62 -1.56 -9.63
N PHE A 133 10.36 -1.60 -10.06
CA PHE A 133 9.39 -0.53 -9.79
C PHE A 133 9.20 -0.33 -8.29
N PHE A 134 8.98 -1.40 -7.50
CA PHE A 134 8.84 -1.27 -6.05
C PHE A 134 10.13 -0.82 -5.36
N ARG A 135 11.30 -1.14 -5.91
CA ARG A 135 12.59 -0.71 -5.35
C ARG A 135 12.88 0.78 -5.60
N VAL A 136 12.42 1.31 -6.73
CA VAL A 136 12.70 2.69 -7.16
C VAL A 136 11.54 3.64 -6.87
N LYS A 137 10.33 3.12 -6.62
CA LYS A 137 9.11 3.90 -6.34
C LYS A 137 9.33 4.93 -5.24
N ASP A 138 9.95 4.55 -4.12
CA ASP A 138 10.14 5.47 -2.99
C ASP A 138 11.01 6.68 -3.39
N LEU A 139 12.08 6.43 -4.16
CA LEU A 139 12.92 7.48 -4.72
C LEU A 139 12.15 8.35 -5.73
N LEU A 140 11.30 7.76 -6.57
CA LEU A 140 10.48 8.51 -7.52
C LEU A 140 9.44 9.40 -6.83
N VAL A 141 8.75 8.88 -5.81
CA VAL A 141 7.80 9.66 -5.00
C VAL A 141 8.54 10.78 -4.30
N MET A 142 9.71 10.49 -3.74
CA MET A 142 10.55 11.49 -3.09
C MET A 142 11.00 12.59 -4.05
N LEU A 143 11.44 12.24 -5.26
CA LEU A 143 11.84 13.20 -6.30
C LEU A 143 10.64 14.00 -6.79
N LEU A 144 9.47 13.38 -6.92
CA LEU A 144 8.21 14.05 -7.26
C LEU A 144 7.80 15.08 -6.20
N VAL A 145 7.83 14.72 -4.92
CA VAL A 145 7.60 15.63 -3.79
C VAL A 145 8.62 16.77 -3.83
N SER A 146 9.89 16.44 -4.06
CA SER A 146 10.97 17.42 -4.11
C SER A 146 10.81 18.40 -5.29
N LEU A 147 10.33 17.93 -6.44
CA LEU A 147 10.00 18.73 -7.62
C LEU A 147 8.80 19.64 -7.35
N PHE A 148 7.77 19.14 -6.67
CA PHE A 148 6.63 19.97 -6.27
C PHE A 148 7.05 21.09 -5.32
N LEU A 149 7.83 20.76 -4.28
CA LEU A 149 8.42 21.77 -3.38
C LEU A 149 9.31 22.74 -4.14
N SER A 150 10.05 22.26 -5.15
CA SER A 150 10.87 23.13 -6.01
C SER A 150 10.01 24.19 -6.70
N PHE A 151 8.85 23.83 -7.26
CA PHE A 151 7.94 24.80 -7.87
C PHE A 151 7.34 25.79 -6.86
N ALA A 152 7.11 25.36 -5.63
CA ALA A 152 6.61 26.23 -4.56
C ALA A 152 7.65 27.25 -4.08
N LEU A 153 8.93 26.85 -3.98
CA LEU A 153 10.02 27.70 -3.47
C LEU A 153 10.68 28.56 -4.57
N GLU A 154 10.60 28.14 -5.83
CA GLU A 154 11.26 28.83 -6.94
C GLU A 154 10.82 30.30 -7.13
N PRO A 155 9.55 30.72 -6.92
CA PRO A 155 9.17 32.13 -6.94
C PRO A 155 9.96 32.99 -5.93
N ALA A 156 10.14 32.49 -4.71
CA ALA A 156 10.89 33.18 -3.66
C ALA A 156 12.39 33.28 -4.01
N VAL A 157 12.95 32.20 -4.55
CA VAL A 157 14.35 32.18 -5.02
C VAL A 157 14.56 33.10 -6.23
N ASN A 158 13.61 33.13 -7.18
CA ASN A 158 13.66 34.02 -8.34
C ASN A 158 13.60 35.49 -7.92
N TRP A 159 12.79 35.82 -6.91
CA TRP A 159 12.72 37.17 -6.34
C TRP A 159 14.01 37.60 -5.65
N LEU A 160 14.68 36.69 -4.91
CA LEU A 160 16.01 36.99 -4.34
C LEU A 160 17.09 37.08 -5.42
N SER A 161 17.01 36.20 -6.43
CA SER A 161 17.97 36.18 -7.53
C SER A 161 17.85 37.41 -8.43
N SER A 162 16.65 37.95 -8.62
CA SER A 162 16.44 39.19 -9.38
C SER A 162 16.99 40.42 -8.65
N ARG A 163 17.19 40.34 -7.33
CA ARG A 163 17.91 41.33 -6.51
C ARG A 163 19.44 41.19 -6.54
N GLY A 164 19.98 40.31 -7.38
CA GLY A 164 21.43 40.13 -7.59
C GLY A 164 22.09 39.04 -6.73
N ILE A 165 21.33 38.30 -5.91
CA ILE A 165 21.88 37.19 -5.12
C ILE A 165 22.14 35.98 -6.03
N ARG A 166 23.31 35.34 -5.89
CA ARG A 166 23.61 34.09 -6.64
C ARG A 166 22.57 33.02 -6.33
N ARG A 167 22.08 32.32 -7.35
CA ARG A 167 20.96 31.37 -7.24
C ARG A 167 21.11 30.34 -6.12
N GLY A 168 22.32 29.79 -5.93
CA GLY A 168 22.60 28.86 -4.82
C GLY A 168 22.47 29.51 -3.43
N ALA A 169 22.94 30.74 -3.25
CA ALA A 169 22.80 31.49 -1.99
C ALA A 169 21.35 31.93 -1.75
N ALA A 170 20.64 32.33 -2.81
CA ALA A 170 19.21 32.64 -2.74
C ALA A 170 18.40 31.41 -2.28
N THR A 171 18.70 30.23 -2.84
CA THR A 171 18.07 28.97 -2.43
C THR A 171 18.39 28.65 -0.97
N GLY A 172 19.65 28.77 -0.57
CA GLY A 172 20.05 28.56 0.83
C GLY A 172 19.34 29.49 1.81
N LEU A 173 19.18 30.77 1.46
CA LEU A 173 18.51 31.76 2.31
C LEU A 173 17.01 31.46 2.45
N VAL A 174 16.34 31.03 1.38
CA VAL A 174 14.93 30.58 1.45
C VAL A 174 14.79 29.35 2.34
N PHE A 175 15.69 28.37 2.21
CA PHE A 175 15.69 27.17 3.04
C PHE A 175 15.94 27.46 4.51
N VAL A 176 16.92 28.30 4.83
CA VAL A 176 17.20 28.74 6.20
C VAL A 176 16.01 29.50 6.76
N GLY A 177 15.41 30.41 5.98
CA GLY A 177 14.21 31.14 6.38
C GLY A 177 13.05 30.19 6.67
N LEU A 178 12.78 29.23 5.80
CA LEU A 178 11.73 28.23 5.99
C LEU A 178 11.97 27.38 7.25
N LEU A 179 13.20 26.88 7.44
CA LEU A 179 13.56 26.06 8.59
C LEU A 179 13.48 26.86 9.89
N ALA A 180 13.96 28.09 9.89
CA ALA A 180 13.84 29.00 11.03
C ALA A 180 12.37 29.26 11.38
N SER A 181 11.50 29.55 10.40
CA SER A 181 10.07 29.74 10.62
C SER A 181 9.41 28.50 11.25
N VAL A 182 9.76 27.29 10.77
CA VAL A 182 9.24 26.04 11.34
C VAL A 182 9.72 25.83 12.77
N VAL A 183 11.01 26.05 13.05
CA VAL A 183 11.57 25.90 14.40
C VAL A 183 10.96 26.90 15.38
N VAL A 184 10.82 28.16 14.98
CA VAL A 184 10.18 29.20 15.80
C VAL A 184 8.72 28.86 16.08
N PHE A 185 7.97 28.45 15.05
CA PHE A 185 6.56 28.07 15.18
C PHE A 185 6.37 26.85 16.10
N LEU A 186 7.10 25.76 15.85
CA LEU A 186 7.01 24.55 16.67
C LEU A 186 7.54 24.78 18.08
N GLY A 187 8.56 25.62 18.25
CA GLY A 187 9.05 26.04 19.56
C GLY A 187 7.99 26.79 20.35
N ALA A 188 7.35 27.80 19.74
CA ALA A 188 6.27 28.57 20.36
C ALA A 188 5.05 27.71 20.72
N LEU A 189 4.67 26.77 19.85
CA LEU A 189 3.60 25.81 20.16
C LEU A 189 3.99 24.81 21.25
N GLY A 190 5.25 24.34 21.22
CA GLY A 190 5.76 23.42 22.23
C GLY A 190 5.76 24.06 23.61
N THR A 191 6.23 25.31 23.71
CA THR A 191 6.18 26.07 24.98
C THR A 191 4.75 26.29 25.43
N LEU A 192 3.85 26.68 24.53
CA LEU A 192 2.42 26.83 24.81
C LEU A 192 1.83 25.55 25.43
N VAL A 193 1.95 24.41 24.74
CA VAL A 193 1.37 23.15 25.21
C VAL A 193 1.95 22.72 26.56
N VAL A 194 3.27 22.89 26.76
CA VAL A 194 3.91 22.51 28.02
C VAL A 194 3.44 23.40 29.17
N GLN A 195 3.30 24.70 28.95
CA GLN A 195 2.83 25.64 29.96
C GLN A 195 1.37 25.36 30.33
N GLU A 196 0.48 25.27 29.34
CA GLU A 196 -0.95 24.97 29.55
C GLU A 196 -1.18 23.64 30.29
N VAL A 197 -0.42 22.60 29.95
CA VAL A 197 -0.52 21.31 30.66
C VAL A 197 0.03 21.42 32.09
N SER A 198 1.10 22.18 32.31
CA SER A 198 1.66 22.40 33.65
C SER A 198 0.68 23.16 34.54
N ASP A 199 0.14 24.27 34.02
CA ASP A 199 -0.79 25.13 34.74
C ASP A 199 -2.08 24.36 35.07
N PHE A 200 -2.61 23.59 34.10
CA PHE A 200 -3.76 22.71 34.36
C PHE A 200 -3.49 21.65 35.44
N VAL A 201 -2.30 21.05 35.46
CA VAL A 201 -1.94 20.04 36.49
C VAL A 201 -1.81 20.69 37.86
N ASP A 202 -1.25 21.90 37.92
CA ASP A 202 -1.06 22.64 39.17
C ASP A 202 -2.40 23.18 39.72
N GLU A 203 -3.35 23.54 38.86
CA GLU A 203 -4.66 24.10 39.23
C GLU A 203 -5.79 23.05 39.29
N ALA A 204 -5.58 21.84 38.77
CA ALA A 204 -6.55 20.74 38.82
C ALA A 204 -7.15 20.49 40.22
N PRO A 205 -6.39 20.52 41.32
CA PRO A 205 -6.97 20.33 42.66
C PRO A 205 -7.98 21.43 43.02
N ALA A 206 -7.69 22.69 42.65
CA ALA A 206 -8.57 23.82 42.93
C ALA A 206 -9.89 23.75 42.14
N TYR A 207 -9.84 23.32 40.88
CA TYR A 207 -11.05 23.10 40.08
C TYR A 207 -11.95 22.00 40.66
N VAL A 208 -11.36 20.94 41.20
CA VAL A 208 -12.13 19.86 41.86
C VAL A 208 -12.75 20.38 43.16
N GLU A 209 -12.02 21.17 43.94
CA GLU A 209 -12.52 21.80 45.17
C GLU A 209 -13.67 22.78 44.89
N ASP A 210 -13.55 23.61 43.85
CA ASP A 210 -14.60 24.55 43.44
C ASP A 210 -15.86 23.84 42.92
N LEU A 211 -15.69 22.76 42.14
CA LEU A 211 -16.81 21.93 41.67
C LEU A 211 -17.51 21.20 42.83
N GLU A 212 -16.74 20.74 43.81
CA GLU A 212 -17.27 20.13 45.03
C GLU A 212 -18.13 21.13 45.82
N ILE A 213 -17.63 22.34 46.03
CA ILE A 213 -18.38 23.43 46.67
C ILE A 213 -19.66 23.75 45.88
N GLN A 214 -19.58 23.89 44.55
CA GLN A 214 -20.74 24.21 43.71
C GLN A 214 -21.82 23.12 43.73
N ILE A 215 -21.41 21.85 43.70
CA ILE A 215 -22.32 20.70 43.73
C ILE A 215 -22.93 20.54 45.13
N ASN A 216 -22.12 20.68 46.18
CA ASN A 216 -22.58 20.58 47.57
C ASN A 216 -23.56 21.72 47.92
N ASP A 217 -23.31 22.96 47.47
CA ASP A 217 -24.23 24.10 47.66
C ASP A 217 -25.51 24.00 46.82
N THR A 218 -25.42 23.47 45.59
CA THR A 218 -26.59 23.39 44.69
C THR A 218 -27.50 22.20 45.02
N PHE A 219 -26.92 21.07 45.40
CA PHE A 219 -27.65 19.81 45.63
C PHE A 219 -27.72 19.39 47.10
N GLY A 220 -27.10 20.12 48.03
CA GLY A 220 -27.13 19.82 49.47
C GLY A 220 -26.48 18.48 49.81
N THR A 221 -25.40 18.14 49.12
CA THR A 221 -24.66 16.88 49.29
C THR A 221 -23.37 17.14 50.08
N ASP A 222 -22.77 16.11 50.70
CA ASP A 222 -21.41 16.15 51.26
C ASP A 222 -20.54 15.18 50.44
N LEU A 223 -20.24 15.55 49.20
CA LEU A 223 -19.22 14.85 48.43
C LEU A 223 -17.86 15.34 48.94
N ASN A 224 -16.96 14.40 49.25
CA ASN A 224 -15.55 14.68 49.54
C ASN A 224 -14.72 14.02 48.43
N SER A 225 -14.03 14.84 47.64
CA SER A 225 -13.30 14.42 46.44
C SER A 225 -11.82 14.11 46.71
N ASP A 226 -11.42 14.00 47.98
CA ASP A 226 -10.06 13.66 48.42
C ASP A 226 -9.49 12.42 47.70
N ASP A 227 -10.32 11.39 47.47
CA ASP A 227 -9.92 10.15 46.78
C ASP A 227 -9.66 10.37 45.27
N LEU A 228 -10.34 11.33 44.63
CA LEU A 228 -10.19 11.63 43.21
C LEU A 228 -8.91 12.44 42.94
N VAL A 229 -8.59 13.41 43.80
CA VAL A 229 -7.35 14.18 43.76
C VAL A 229 -6.14 13.28 44.07
N ALA A 230 -6.28 12.37 45.05
CA ALA A 230 -5.26 11.37 45.35
C ALA A 230 -4.99 10.45 44.14
N SER A 231 -6.03 10.01 43.44
CA SER A 231 -5.93 9.14 42.25
C SER A 231 -5.28 9.80 41.03
N LEU A 232 -5.39 11.14 40.89
CA LEU A 232 -4.75 11.89 39.79
C LEU A 232 -3.25 12.08 40.02
N THR A 233 -2.82 12.15 41.28
CA THR A 233 -1.45 12.50 41.70
C THR A 233 -0.60 11.27 42.08
N GLU A 234 -1.21 10.09 42.17
CA GLU A 234 -0.54 8.85 42.56
C GLU A 234 0.49 8.36 41.51
N ALA A 235 1.51 7.61 41.97
CA ALA A 235 2.59 7.11 41.12
C ALA A 235 2.14 6.11 40.03
N ASP A 236 0.92 5.58 40.12
CA ASP A 236 0.26 4.75 39.09
C ASP A 236 -0.93 5.47 38.42
N GLY A 237 -1.10 6.77 38.67
CA GLY A 237 -2.18 7.58 38.11
C GLY A 237 -2.05 7.79 36.59
N PRO A 238 -3.09 8.34 35.94
CA PRO A 238 -3.14 8.53 34.48
C PRO A 238 -1.95 9.33 33.93
N VAL A 239 -1.42 10.26 34.71
CA VAL A 239 -0.25 11.10 34.38
C VAL A 239 1.04 10.28 34.40
N SER A 240 1.23 9.43 35.40
CA SER A 240 2.39 8.53 35.50
C SER A 240 2.35 7.42 34.44
N ASP A 241 1.15 6.87 34.15
CA ASP A 241 0.94 5.87 33.08
C ASP A 241 1.18 6.48 31.69
N PHE A 242 0.77 7.73 31.46
CA PHE A 242 1.19 8.49 30.27
C PHE A 242 2.72 8.62 30.24
N ALA A 243 3.35 9.16 31.29
CA ALA A 243 4.80 9.33 31.33
C ALA A 243 5.58 8.01 31.09
N THR A 244 5.16 6.89 31.68
CA THR A 244 5.81 5.58 31.51
C THR A 244 5.55 4.93 30.16
N ARG A 245 4.35 5.04 29.57
CA ARG A 245 4.06 4.55 28.20
C ARG A 245 4.87 5.28 27.13
N TYR A 246 5.11 6.57 27.32
CA TYR A 246 5.95 7.37 26.42
C TYR A 246 7.44 7.18 26.71
N ALA A 247 7.86 7.03 27.97
CA ALA A 247 9.24 6.72 28.35
C ALA A 247 9.70 5.34 27.85
N GLY A 248 8.85 4.30 27.97
CA GLY A 248 9.15 2.95 27.49
C GLY A 248 9.26 2.86 25.95
N ASN A 249 8.62 3.77 25.23
CA ASN A 249 8.71 3.91 23.77
C ASN A 249 9.64 5.05 23.32
N ALA A 250 10.30 5.78 24.23
CA ALA A 250 11.06 6.97 23.89
C ALA A 250 12.19 6.68 22.89
N VAL A 251 12.83 5.50 23.01
CA VAL A 251 13.88 5.06 22.06
C VAL A 251 13.30 4.81 20.67
N SER A 252 12.13 4.16 20.56
CA SER A 252 11.51 3.86 19.26
C SER A 252 10.93 5.12 18.60
N ILE A 253 10.37 6.04 19.39
CA ILE A 253 9.92 7.36 18.95
C ILE A 253 11.12 8.20 18.50
N GLY A 254 12.21 8.22 19.27
CA GLY A 254 13.44 8.91 18.91
C GLY A 254 14.04 8.38 17.60
N LEU A 255 14.11 7.06 17.43
CA LEU A 255 14.58 6.45 16.17
C LEU A 255 13.67 6.80 14.98
N ARG A 256 12.35 6.83 15.16
CA ARG A 256 11.41 7.29 14.13
C ARG A 256 11.59 8.76 13.79
N ALA A 257 11.75 9.62 14.80
CA ALA A 257 11.98 11.05 14.62
C ALA A 257 13.28 11.32 13.85
N VAL A 258 14.36 10.59 14.17
CA VAL A 258 15.61 10.64 13.40
C VAL A 258 15.38 10.19 11.96
N GLY A 259 14.63 9.10 11.74
CA GLY A 259 14.27 8.65 10.38
C GLY A 259 13.50 9.70 9.58
N VAL A 260 12.48 10.33 10.18
CA VAL A 260 11.71 11.42 9.56
C VAL A 260 12.60 12.63 9.30
N LEU A 261 13.49 12.99 10.22
CA LEU A 261 14.45 14.08 10.03
C LEU A 261 15.36 13.81 8.83
N PHE A 262 15.94 12.61 8.73
CA PHE A 262 16.75 12.21 7.57
C PHE A 262 15.94 12.24 6.27
N GLN A 263 14.70 11.76 6.28
CA GLN A 263 13.81 11.81 5.12
C GLN A 263 13.53 13.26 4.70
N MET A 264 13.16 14.13 5.64
CA MET A 264 12.91 15.55 5.39
C MET A 264 14.17 16.28 4.90
N LEU A 265 15.33 15.97 5.48
CA LEU A 265 16.62 16.50 5.05
C LEU A 265 16.95 16.06 3.62
N THR A 266 16.69 14.80 3.29
CA THR A 266 16.98 14.29 1.95
C THR A 266 16.00 14.89 0.92
N ILE A 267 14.71 15.06 1.25
CA ILE A 267 13.73 15.78 0.41
C ILE A 267 14.21 17.23 0.22
N GLY A 268 14.56 17.89 1.32
CA GLY A 268 15.08 19.25 1.30
C GLY A 268 16.34 19.38 0.45
N LEU A 269 17.25 18.41 0.49
CA LEU A 269 18.45 18.38 -0.33
C LEU A 269 18.13 18.26 -1.83
N PHE A 270 17.23 17.34 -2.21
CA PHE A 270 16.80 17.21 -3.61
C PHE A 270 16.09 18.47 -4.08
N THR A 271 15.18 19.03 -3.29
CA THR A 271 14.54 20.31 -3.58
C THR A 271 15.57 21.43 -3.71
N PHE A 272 16.56 21.49 -2.82
CA PHE A 272 17.63 22.49 -2.86
C PHE A 272 18.39 22.41 -4.20
N TYR A 273 18.83 21.22 -4.61
CA TYR A 273 19.51 21.05 -5.90
C TYR A 273 18.60 21.37 -7.08
N LEU A 274 17.34 20.93 -7.06
CA LEU A 274 16.38 21.20 -8.13
C LEU A 274 16.10 22.70 -8.31
N VAL A 275 16.08 23.48 -7.22
CA VAL A 275 15.88 24.93 -7.27
C VAL A 275 17.18 25.67 -7.62
N ALA A 276 18.30 25.31 -6.98
CA ALA A 276 19.59 25.96 -7.18
C ALA A 276 20.13 25.76 -8.61
N ASP A 277 20.03 24.53 -9.14
CA ASP A 277 20.44 24.17 -10.50
C ASP A 277 19.27 24.15 -11.50
N GLY A 278 18.10 24.71 -11.14
CA GLY A 278 16.88 24.70 -11.97
C GLY A 278 17.09 24.98 -13.46
N PRO A 279 17.86 26.02 -13.87
CA PRO A 279 18.13 26.30 -15.29
C PRO A 279 18.97 25.23 -15.99
N ARG A 280 19.89 24.57 -15.27
CA ARG A 280 20.64 23.43 -15.82
C ARG A 280 19.72 22.23 -15.96
N PHE A 281 18.91 21.94 -14.95
CA PHE A 281 17.96 20.83 -14.98
C PHE A 281 16.97 20.95 -16.14
N ARG A 282 16.36 22.14 -16.34
CA ARG A 282 15.47 22.43 -17.48
C ARG A 282 16.17 22.22 -18.82
N ARG A 283 17.43 22.65 -18.96
CA ARG A 283 18.23 22.46 -20.18
C ARG A 283 18.52 20.98 -20.46
N VAL A 284 18.84 20.20 -19.43
CA VAL A 284 19.05 18.75 -19.57
C VAL A 284 17.78 18.05 -20.05
N ILE A 285 16.62 18.35 -19.45
CA ILE A 285 15.34 17.80 -19.90
C ILE A 285 15.06 18.19 -21.36
N CYS A 286 15.27 19.46 -21.72
CA CYS A 286 15.05 19.92 -23.10
C CYS A 286 16.02 19.27 -24.10
N SER A 287 17.22 18.86 -23.68
CA SER A 287 18.22 18.25 -24.57
C SER A 287 17.80 16.88 -25.12
N PHE A 288 16.88 16.17 -24.45
CA PHE A 288 16.29 14.92 -24.92
C PHE A 288 15.12 15.12 -25.89
N LEU A 289 14.70 16.37 -26.14
CA LEU A 289 13.50 16.70 -26.91
C LEU A 289 13.83 17.42 -28.22
N PRO A 290 13.04 17.21 -29.30
CA PRO A 290 13.15 18.00 -30.53
C PRO A 290 12.94 19.51 -30.27
N PRO A 291 13.62 20.41 -31.01
CA PRO A 291 13.59 21.86 -30.77
C PRO A 291 12.18 22.46 -30.68
N GLU A 292 11.25 21.99 -31.50
CA GLU A 292 9.86 22.44 -31.53
C GLU A 292 9.13 22.23 -30.19
N ARG A 293 9.45 21.14 -29.48
CA ARG A 293 8.82 20.80 -28.19
C ARG A 293 9.48 21.51 -27.00
N GLN A 294 10.73 21.94 -27.13
CA GLN A 294 11.49 22.57 -26.04
C GLN A 294 10.82 23.87 -25.56
N LEU A 295 10.36 24.70 -26.49
CA LEU A 295 9.66 25.95 -26.17
C LEU A 295 8.35 25.68 -25.40
N THR A 296 7.59 24.67 -25.81
CA THR A 296 6.34 24.28 -25.13
C THR A 296 6.61 23.80 -23.71
N VAL A 297 7.63 22.97 -23.51
CA VAL A 297 8.01 22.45 -22.18
C VAL A 297 8.46 23.59 -21.27
N LEU A 298 9.34 24.48 -21.73
CA LEU A 298 9.80 25.62 -20.94
C LEU A 298 8.66 26.57 -20.56
N ARG A 299 7.73 26.82 -21.49
CA ARG A 299 6.54 27.63 -21.21
C ARG A 299 5.64 26.98 -20.15
N ASN A 300 5.37 25.68 -20.29
CA ASN A 300 4.55 24.94 -19.33
C ASN A 300 5.21 24.87 -17.95
N TRP A 301 6.54 24.74 -17.91
CA TRP A 301 7.32 24.77 -16.68
C TRP A 301 7.17 26.11 -15.96
N GLU A 302 7.31 27.21 -16.69
CA GLU A 302 7.16 28.55 -16.13
C GLU A 302 5.72 28.83 -15.67
N LEU A 303 4.74 28.37 -16.45
CA LEU A 303 3.33 28.39 -16.04
C LEU A 303 3.09 27.60 -14.76
N ALA A 304 3.69 26.41 -14.60
CA ALA A 304 3.56 25.62 -13.38
C ALA A 304 4.11 26.39 -12.17
N ILE A 305 5.29 26.99 -12.28
CA ILE A 305 5.87 27.82 -11.20
C ILE A 305 4.97 29.00 -10.86
N GLN A 306 4.46 29.72 -11.85
CA GLN A 306 3.60 30.88 -11.61
C GLN A 306 2.27 30.48 -10.96
N LYS A 307 1.68 29.34 -11.37
CA LYS A 307 0.43 28.85 -10.80
C LYS A 307 0.62 28.29 -9.39
N THR A 308 1.65 27.49 -9.16
CA THR A 308 1.99 26.98 -7.83
C THR A 308 2.36 28.13 -6.90
N GLY A 309 3.20 29.06 -7.35
CA GLY A 309 3.57 30.26 -6.60
C GLY A 309 2.39 31.16 -6.28
N GLY A 310 1.52 31.42 -7.25
CA GLY A 310 0.30 32.21 -7.04
C GLY A 310 -0.66 31.57 -6.03
N TYR A 311 -0.81 30.24 -6.08
CA TYR A 311 -1.60 29.50 -5.10
C TYR A 311 -1.00 29.58 -3.69
N ILE A 312 0.30 29.32 -3.54
CA ILE A 312 0.99 29.38 -2.25
C ILE A 312 0.97 30.81 -1.69
N TYR A 313 1.18 31.83 -2.54
CA TYR A 313 1.09 33.23 -2.14
C TYR A 313 -0.32 33.59 -1.65
N SER A 314 -1.36 33.18 -2.37
CA SER A 314 -2.75 33.41 -1.96
C SER A 314 -3.05 32.75 -0.62
N ARG A 315 -2.63 31.50 -0.41
CA ARG A 315 -2.80 30.79 0.87
C ARG A 315 -2.01 31.44 2.00
N ALA A 316 -0.77 31.88 1.75
CA ALA A 316 0.04 32.57 2.74
C ALA A 316 -0.55 33.94 3.11
N LEU A 317 -1.12 34.67 2.14
CA LEU A 317 -1.81 35.94 2.39
C LEU A 317 -3.07 35.73 3.22
N LEU A 318 -3.90 34.73 2.86
CA LEU A 318 -5.08 34.35 3.64
C LEU A 318 -4.69 33.88 5.05
N ALA A 319 -3.58 33.14 5.18
CA ALA A 319 -3.07 32.69 6.48
C ALA A 319 -2.68 33.88 7.35
N GLY A 320 -2.02 34.88 6.78
CA GLY A 320 -1.68 36.11 7.47
C GLY A 320 -2.90 36.91 7.90
N LEU A 321 -3.89 37.07 7.02
CA LEU A 321 -5.15 37.76 7.36
C LEU A 321 -5.93 37.03 8.44
N SER A 322 -6.01 35.70 8.35
CA SER A 322 -6.65 34.83 9.34
C SER A 322 -5.94 34.89 10.70
N ALA A 323 -4.60 34.85 10.69
CA ALA A 323 -3.82 35.02 11.92
C ALA A 323 -4.05 36.41 12.53
N VAL A 324 -4.02 37.49 11.76
CA VAL A 324 -4.26 38.85 12.31
C VAL A 324 -5.67 38.98 12.89
N ALA A 325 -6.70 38.49 12.18
CA ALA A 325 -8.07 38.53 12.65
C ALA A 325 -8.27 37.71 13.94
N THR A 326 -7.70 36.51 13.98
CA THR A 326 -7.76 35.63 15.14
C THR A 326 -6.99 36.22 16.33
N PHE A 327 -5.80 36.78 16.08
CA PHE A 327 -4.99 37.44 17.10
C PHE A 327 -5.75 38.58 17.74
N ALA A 328 -6.31 39.49 16.93
CA ALA A 328 -7.09 40.62 17.45
C ALA A 328 -8.28 40.16 18.28
N PHE A 329 -8.96 39.09 17.87
CA PHE A 329 -10.10 38.55 18.60
C PHE A 329 -9.69 37.92 19.95
N LEU A 330 -8.67 37.05 19.94
CA LEU A 330 -8.18 36.39 21.16
C LEU A 330 -7.62 37.40 22.17
N GLU A 331 -6.92 38.43 21.69
CA GLU A 331 -6.38 39.51 22.55
C GLU A 331 -7.51 40.36 23.17
N ILE A 332 -8.65 40.54 22.49
CA ILE A 332 -9.81 41.27 23.03
C ILE A 332 -10.48 40.49 24.16
N ILE A 333 -10.59 39.17 24.01
CA ILE A 333 -11.17 38.29 25.03
C ILE A 333 -10.21 38.11 26.20
N GLY A 334 -8.90 38.13 25.96
CA GLY A 334 -7.87 37.92 26.97
C GLY A 334 -7.36 36.48 27.03
N VAL A 335 -7.60 35.68 25.99
CA VAL A 335 -7.15 34.28 25.94
C VAL A 335 -5.62 34.23 25.94
N PRO A 336 -5.01 33.39 26.80
CA PRO A 336 -3.56 33.27 26.88
C PRO A 336 -2.95 32.81 25.54
N TYR A 337 -1.72 33.24 25.29
CA TYR A 337 -0.95 32.89 24.09
C TYR A 337 -1.64 33.18 22.74
N ALA A 338 -2.46 34.24 22.69
CA ALA A 338 -3.20 34.68 21.51
C ALA A 338 -2.37 34.70 20.22
N LEU A 339 -1.10 35.14 20.26
CA LEU A 339 -0.21 35.17 19.08
C LEU A 339 0.10 33.76 18.54
N ALA A 340 0.43 32.82 19.41
CA ALA A 340 0.77 31.45 19.01
C ALA A 340 -0.45 30.73 18.43
N LEU A 341 -1.60 30.88 19.10
CA LEU A 341 -2.89 30.33 18.65
C LEU A 341 -3.35 30.95 17.33
N ALA A 342 -3.16 32.25 17.15
CA ALA A 342 -3.51 32.94 15.91
C ALA A 342 -2.66 32.46 14.72
N ILE A 343 -1.35 32.32 14.90
CA ILE A 343 -0.46 31.78 13.86
C ILE A 343 -0.83 30.33 13.55
N TRP A 344 -1.16 29.52 14.57
CA TRP A 344 -1.67 28.16 14.39
C TRP A 344 -2.93 28.16 13.53
N VAL A 345 -3.94 28.94 13.90
CA VAL A 345 -5.22 29.01 13.19
C VAL A 345 -5.01 29.43 11.74
N GLY A 346 -4.25 30.50 11.51
CA GLY A 346 -4.00 31.01 10.17
C GLY A 346 -3.22 30.02 9.30
N LEU A 347 -2.24 29.30 9.83
CA LEU A 347 -1.44 28.35 9.05
C LEU A 347 -2.21 27.04 8.77
N VAL A 348 -2.81 26.46 9.81
CA VAL A 348 -3.45 25.14 9.73
C VAL A 348 -4.73 25.19 8.90
N SER A 349 -5.52 26.26 9.01
CA SER A 349 -6.75 26.42 8.23
C SER A 349 -6.46 26.50 6.72
N GLN A 350 -5.34 27.12 6.33
CA GLN A 350 -5.02 27.39 4.93
C GLN A 350 -4.28 26.26 4.22
N PHE A 351 -3.41 25.55 4.95
CA PHE A 351 -2.51 24.56 4.34
C PHE A 351 -2.95 23.11 4.57
N VAL A 352 -3.91 22.84 5.47
CA VAL A 352 -4.45 21.48 5.70
C VAL A 352 -5.84 21.34 5.06
N PRO A 353 -5.99 20.54 3.98
CA PRO A 353 -7.28 20.39 3.30
C PRO A 353 -8.34 19.68 4.14
N VAL A 354 -9.60 20.08 3.99
CA VAL A 354 -10.83 19.46 4.56
C VAL A 354 -10.94 19.53 6.08
N VAL A 355 -9.90 19.10 6.79
CA VAL A 355 -9.87 19.02 8.26
C VAL A 355 -9.19 20.24 8.88
N GLY A 356 -8.48 21.05 8.07
CA GLY A 356 -7.66 22.16 8.55
C GLY A 356 -8.42 23.15 9.40
N THR A 357 -9.60 23.61 8.98
CA THR A 357 -10.38 24.59 9.76
C THR A 357 -10.86 24.02 11.09
N TYR A 358 -11.21 22.73 11.14
CA TYR A 358 -11.63 22.07 12.37
C TYR A 358 -10.45 21.89 13.34
N LEU A 359 -9.29 21.46 12.85
CA LEU A 359 -8.07 21.33 13.67
C LEU A 359 -7.52 22.68 14.11
N ALA A 360 -7.55 23.65 13.20
CA ALA A 360 -7.17 25.03 13.46
C ALA A 360 -8.02 25.61 14.59
N GLY A 361 -9.35 25.46 14.50
CA GLY A 361 -10.28 26.02 15.46
C GLY A 361 -10.40 25.24 16.77
N ALA A 362 -10.27 23.91 16.74
CA ALA A 362 -10.42 23.09 17.94
C ALA A 362 -9.39 23.46 19.01
N PHE A 363 -8.14 23.72 18.61
CA PHE A 363 -7.06 23.96 19.56
C PHE A 363 -7.25 25.24 20.40
N PRO A 364 -7.49 26.43 19.81
CA PRO A 364 -7.84 27.63 20.59
C PRO A 364 -9.12 27.49 21.42
N VAL A 365 -10.14 26.77 20.93
CA VAL A 365 -11.37 26.53 21.70
C VAL A 365 -11.07 25.72 22.95
N ILE A 366 -10.25 24.68 22.84
CA ILE A 366 -9.85 23.87 23.99
C ILE A 366 -9.09 24.74 25.00
N ILE A 367 -8.10 25.51 24.55
CA ILE A 367 -7.33 26.39 25.45
C ILE A 367 -8.24 27.43 26.12
N ALA A 368 -9.13 28.08 25.38
CA ALA A 368 -10.06 29.06 25.95
C ALA A 368 -11.04 28.43 26.96
N VAL A 369 -11.54 27.22 26.72
CA VAL A 369 -12.42 26.50 27.67
C VAL A 369 -11.69 26.12 28.95
N LEU A 370 -10.39 25.84 28.89
CA LEU A 370 -9.59 25.51 30.08
C LEU A 370 -9.44 26.72 31.01
N ASP A 371 -9.39 27.93 30.45
CA ASP A 371 -9.31 29.18 31.21
C ASP A 371 -10.69 29.63 31.71
N ASP A 372 -11.64 29.91 30.79
CA ASP A 372 -13.04 30.20 31.10
C ASP A 372 -13.99 29.53 30.07
N PRO A 373 -14.94 28.67 30.50
CA PRO A 373 -15.91 28.03 29.61
C PRO A 373 -16.69 29.00 28.72
N VAL A 374 -16.92 30.24 29.18
CA VAL A 374 -17.62 31.29 28.41
C VAL A 374 -16.75 31.80 27.26
N ASP A 375 -15.46 31.97 27.48
CA ASP A 375 -14.51 32.40 26.45
C ASP A 375 -14.37 31.34 25.35
N GLY A 376 -14.42 30.07 25.74
CA GLY A 376 -14.54 28.95 24.81
C GLY A 376 -15.71 29.08 23.83
N LEU A 377 -16.88 29.51 24.30
CA LEU A 377 -18.07 29.73 23.45
C LEU A 377 -17.88 30.92 22.50
N TRP A 378 -17.27 32.01 22.97
CA TRP A 378 -16.96 33.17 22.12
C TRP A 378 -15.95 32.84 21.03
N VAL A 379 -14.89 32.10 21.36
CA VAL A 379 -13.88 31.62 20.41
C VAL A 379 -14.49 30.69 19.38
N LEU A 380 -15.34 29.75 19.79
CA LEU A 380 -16.06 28.87 18.88
C LEU A 380 -16.97 29.67 17.94
N GLY A 381 -17.73 30.64 18.47
CA GLY A 381 -18.58 31.52 17.69
C GLY A 381 -17.80 32.31 16.64
N PHE A 382 -16.66 32.88 17.03
CA PHE A 382 -15.77 33.59 16.10
C PHE A 382 -15.25 32.68 15.00
N ILE A 383 -14.74 31.49 15.33
CA ILE A 383 -14.20 30.56 14.33
C ILE A 383 -15.28 30.17 13.32
N VAL A 384 -16.51 29.89 13.78
CA VAL A 384 -17.62 29.54 12.90
C VAL A 384 -17.97 30.70 11.97
N VAL A 385 -18.06 31.93 12.49
CA VAL A 385 -18.36 33.12 11.69
C VAL A 385 -17.23 33.41 10.70
N TYR A 386 -15.98 33.36 11.16
CA TYR A 386 -14.81 33.58 10.33
C TYR A 386 -14.74 32.56 9.19
N GLN A 387 -15.02 31.29 9.47
CA GLN A 387 -15.06 30.24 8.45
C GLN A 387 -16.14 30.50 7.38
N GLN A 388 -17.30 31.05 7.73
CA GLN A 388 -18.31 31.43 6.72
C GLN A 388 -17.82 32.56 5.82
N ILE A 389 -17.10 33.53 6.38
CA ILE A 389 -16.50 34.64 5.62
C ILE A 389 -15.38 34.11 4.70
N GLU A 390 -14.55 33.19 5.20
CA GLU A 390 -13.44 32.64 4.44
C GLU A 390 -13.89 31.71 3.29
N ASN A 391 -15.02 31.01 3.48
CA ASN A 391 -15.58 30.10 2.48
C ASN A 391 -16.35 30.81 1.36
N TYR A 392 -16.66 32.11 1.51
CA TYR A 392 -17.38 32.93 0.53
C TYR A 392 -16.40 33.75 -0.33
#